data_AF-Q4ZLG0-F1
#
_entry.id   AF-Q4ZLG0-F1
#
_cell.length_a   1.000
_cell.length_b   1.000
_cell.length_c   1.000
_cell.angle_alpha   90.00
_cell.angle_beta   90.00
_cell.angle_gamma   90.00
#
_symmetry.space_group_name_H-M   'P 1'
#
loop_
_entity.id
_entity.type
_entity.pdbx_description
1 polymer ?
#
loop_
_entity_poly.entity_id
_entity_poly.type
_entity_poly.pdbx_seq_one_letter_code
_entity_poly.pdbx_strand_id
1 'polypeptide(L)'
;MDYELHEGSIKLPEGFQDRTVNMFVMGSTLPAPLSITVSRDTLLPSEHLKTYVDRQVKMLSSKLRGYTLLNRKAVSLSTVAPLEGIQIDAYYMTEGRPYYQRQAAFLIEPERAIVFSTTSQTDFSAEQTQDWENLLASFQPRVADTSPANGSEQE
;
A
#
# COMPACT_ATOMS: atom_id res chain seq x y z
N MET A 1 -17.83 -2.48 -13.84
CA MET A 1 -17.11 -1.25 -13.45
C MET A 1 -15.98 -1.07 -14.44
N ASP A 2 -15.78 0.15 -14.95
CA ASP A 2 -14.61 0.47 -15.76
C ASP A 2 -13.42 0.58 -14.80
N TYR A 3 -12.42 -0.28 -14.99
CA TYR A 3 -11.20 -0.35 -14.19
C TYR A 3 -10.08 0.38 -14.93
N GLU A 4 -9.58 1.46 -14.34
CA GLU A 4 -8.53 2.30 -14.92
C GLU A 4 -7.13 1.77 -14.57
N LEU A 5 -6.33 1.57 -15.61
CA LEU A 5 -4.90 1.28 -15.60
C LEU A 5 -4.12 2.55 -15.98
N HIS A 6 -2.78 2.46 -16.02
CA HIS A 6 -1.98 3.57 -16.52
C HIS A 6 -2.15 3.75 -18.04
N GLU A 7 -2.32 2.65 -18.77
CA GLU A 7 -2.35 2.60 -20.23
C GLU A 7 -3.76 2.76 -20.84
N GLY A 8 -4.82 2.69 -20.02
CA GLY A 8 -6.20 2.75 -20.48
C GLY A 8 -7.17 2.11 -19.48
N SER A 9 -8.34 1.71 -19.95
CA SER A 9 -9.39 1.12 -19.10
C SER A 9 -9.86 -0.24 -19.60
N ILE A 10 -10.33 -1.07 -18.67
CA ILE A 10 -10.89 -2.40 -18.94
C ILE A 10 -12.22 -2.59 -18.22
N LYS A 11 -13.10 -3.45 -18.77
CA LYS A 11 -14.30 -3.91 -18.08
C LYS A 11 -14.05 -5.28 -17.47
N LEU A 12 -13.98 -5.34 -16.15
CA LEU A 12 -13.89 -6.62 -15.45
C LEU A 12 -15.27 -7.31 -15.43
N PRO A 13 -15.34 -8.62 -15.69
CA PRO A 13 -16.55 -9.40 -15.45
C PRO A 13 -16.96 -9.35 -13.97
N GLU A 14 -18.22 -9.66 -13.69
CA GLU A 14 -18.69 -9.78 -12.32
C GLU A 14 -17.97 -10.91 -11.56
N GLY A 15 -17.80 -10.73 -10.25
CA GLY A 15 -17.17 -11.71 -9.35
C GLY A 15 -15.66 -11.58 -9.18
N PHE A 16 -14.97 -10.75 -9.96
CA PHE A 16 -13.54 -10.49 -9.76
C PHE A 16 -13.28 -9.57 -8.58
N GLN A 17 -12.27 -9.91 -7.77
CA GLN A 17 -11.74 -9.05 -6.73
C GLN A 17 -10.43 -8.44 -7.20
N ASP A 18 -10.26 -7.12 -7.02
CA ASP A 18 -8.99 -6.47 -7.28
C ASP A 18 -7.91 -7.00 -6.31
N ARG A 19 -6.80 -7.47 -6.87
CA ARG A 19 -5.58 -7.88 -6.16
C ARG A 19 -4.33 -7.31 -6.85
N THR A 20 -4.50 -6.22 -7.59
CA THR A 20 -3.43 -5.60 -8.39
C THR A 20 -2.30 -5.14 -7.47
N VAL A 21 -1.07 -5.54 -7.84
CA VAL A 21 0.17 -5.04 -7.28
C VAL A 21 0.86 -4.20 -8.35
N ASN A 22 1.00 -2.90 -8.10
CA ASN A 22 1.88 -2.06 -8.91
C ASN A 22 3.32 -2.27 -8.41
N MET A 23 4.28 -2.35 -9.31
CA MET A 23 5.70 -2.52 -8.97
C MET A 23 6.55 -1.51 -9.74
N PHE A 24 7.35 -0.74 -9.01
CA PHE A 24 8.29 0.22 -9.54
C PHE A 24 9.69 -0.17 -9.06
N VAL A 25 10.65 -0.23 -9.97
CA VAL A 25 12.05 -0.57 -9.66
C VAL A 25 12.95 0.59 -10.02
N MET A 26 13.91 0.90 -9.15
CA MET A 26 14.93 1.88 -9.44
C MET A 26 16.08 1.21 -10.21
N GLY A 27 16.31 1.67 -11.43
CA GLY A 27 17.33 1.10 -12.34
C GLY A 27 16.77 0.04 -13.29
N SER A 28 17.67 -0.53 -14.11
CA SER A 28 17.33 -1.49 -15.18
C SER A 28 17.77 -2.93 -14.90
N THR A 29 18.37 -3.20 -13.73
CA THR A 29 18.91 -4.52 -13.37
C THR A 29 18.12 -5.17 -12.24
N LEU A 30 18.00 -6.50 -12.30
CA LEU A 30 17.36 -7.32 -11.26
C LEU A 30 18.41 -8.16 -10.51
N PRO A 31 18.32 -8.31 -9.17
CA PRO A 31 17.34 -7.65 -8.29
C PRO A 31 17.64 -6.15 -8.14
N ALA A 32 16.60 -5.32 -8.24
CA ALA A 32 16.75 -3.87 -8.13
C ALA A 32 17.25 -3.48 -6.73
N PRO A 33 18.12 -2.47 -6.62
CA PRO A 33 18.62 -1.99 -5.33
C PRO A 33 17.50 -1.40 -4.46
N LEU A 34 16.50 -0.81 -5.08
CA LEU A 34 15.33 -0.22 -4.44
C LEU A 34 14.09 -0.52 -5.29
N SER A 35 12.99 -0.90 -4.63
CA SER A 35 11.70 -1.08 -5.28
C SER A 35 10.58 -0.50 -4.43
N ILE A 36 9.48 -0.13 -5.08
CA ILE A 36 8.23 0.27 -4.47
C ILE A 36 7.14 -0.66 -5.00
N THR A 37 6.28 -1.14 -4.11
CA THR A 37 5.03 -1.80 -4.50
C THR A 37 3.83 -1.11 -3.88
N VAL A 38 2.72 -1.12 -4.63
CA VAL A 38 1.42 -0.66 -4.15
C VAL A 38 0.43 -1.78 -4.37
N SER A 39 0.06 -2.45 -3.30
CA SER A 39 -0.85 -3.59 -3.32
C SER A 39 -2.18 -3.25 -2.65
N ARG A 40 -3.17 -4.12 -2.88
CA ARG A 40 -4.44 -4.06 -2.17
C ARG A 40 -4.67 -5.33 -1.37
N ASP A 41 -5.32 -5.17 -0.24
CA ASP A 41 -5.82 -6.29 0.54
C ASP A 41 -7.23 -5.98 1.07
N THR A 42 -7.91 -7.01 1.55
CA THR A 42 -9.22 -6.90 2.17
C THR A 42 -9.08 -7.28 3.63
N LEU A 43 -9.65 -6.46 4.49
CA LEU A 43 -9.71 -6.73 5.93
C LEU A 43 -10.65 -7.91 6.19
N LEU A 44 -10.43 -8.61 7.30
CA LEU A 44 -11.42 -9.56 7.79
C LEU A 44 -12.68 -8.80 8.26
N PRO A 45 -13.86 -9.42 8.28
CA PRO A 45 -15.07 -8.77 8.78
C PRO A 45 -14.86 -8.19 10.17
N SER A 46 -15.24 -6.92 10.37
CA SER A 46 -15.05 -6.17 11.63
C SER A 46 -13.59 -6.02 12.09
N GLU A 47 -12.61 -6.31 11.24
CA GLU A 47 -11.21 -6.03 11.53
C GLU A 47 -10.94 -4.52 11.38
N HIS A 48 -10.17 -3.97 12.31
CA HIS A 48 -9.69 -2.59 12.22
C HIS A 48 -8.25 -2.56 11.71
N LEU A 49 -7.82 -1.43 11.16
CA LEU A 49 -6.49 -1.26 10.56
C LEU A 49 -5.34 -1.73 11.48
N LYS A 50 -5.43 -1.44 12.79
CA LYS A 50 -4.42 -1.89 13.76
C LYS A 50 -4.31 -3.42 13.81
N THR A 51 -5.44 -4.10 13.94
CA THR A 51 -5.52 -5.57 14.01
C THR A 51 -5.11 -6.20 12.69
N TYR A 52 -5.49 -5.58 11.57
CA TYR A 52 -5.02 -5.95 10.24
C TYR A 52 -3.48 -5.93 10.17
N VAL A 53 -2.84 -4.82 10.56
CA VAL A 53 -1.37 -4.73 10.55
C VAL A 53 -0.74 -5.76 11.48
N ASP A 54 -1.33 -5.99 12.66
CA ASP A 54 -0.84 -7.01 13.61
C ASP A 54 -0.89 -8.42 12.96
N ARG A 55 -1.96 -8.74 12.22
CA ARG A 55 -2.10 -9.99 11.46
C ARG A 55 -1.08 -10.09 10.32
N GLN A 56 -0.85 -9.01 9.57
CA GLN A 56 0.14 -8.99 8.48
C GLN A 56 1.56 -9.20 9.01
N VAL A 57 1.94 -8.52 10.11
CA VAL A 57 3.25 -8.72 10.77
C VAL A 57 3.42 -10.17 11.22
N LYS A 58 2.39 -10.78 11.83
CA LYS A 58 2.43 -12.19 12.23
C LYS A 58 2.63 -13.13 11.04
N MET A 59 1.93 -12.87 9.94
CA MET A 59 2.07 -13.64 8.70
C MET A 59 3.50 -13.51 8.13
N LEU A 60 4.03 -12.29 8.04
CA LEU A 60 5.39 -12.04 7.54
C LEU A 60 6.43 -12.73 8.43
N SER A 61 6.30 -12.61 9.75
CA SER A 61 7.19 -13.25 10.73
C SER A 61 7.21 -14.77 10.60
N SER A 62 6.09 -15.40 10.24
CA SER A 62 6.02 -16.86 10.02
C SER A 62 6.59 -17.32 8.68
N LYS A 63 6.65 -16.44 7.68
CA LYS A 63 7.03 -16.79 6.29
C LYS A 63 8.45 -16.36 5.93
N LEU A 64 8.95 -15.29 6.54
CA LEU A 64 10.23 -14.69 6.22
C LEU A 64 11.26 -15.02 7.29
N ARG A 65 12.34 -15.67 6.88
CA ARG A 65 13.44 -16.05 7.79
C ARG A 65 14.10 -14.79 8.36
N GLY A 66 14.26 -14.76 9.68
CA GLY A 66 14.95 -13.66 10.37
C GLY A 66 14.18 -12.34 10.34
N TYR A 67 12.87 -12.38 10.06
CA TYR A 67 12.03 -11.19 10.09
C TYR A 67 12.06 -10.53 11.47
N THR A 68 12.39 -9.25 11.48
CA THR A 68 12.46 -8.43 12.69
C THR A 68 11.74 -7.11 12.42
N LEU A 69 10.72 -6.83 13.24
CA LEU A 69 10.06 -5.52 13.25
C LEU A 69 10.97 -4.52 13.97
N LEU A 70 11.37 -3.46 13.27
CA LEU A 70 12.27 -2.43 13.77
C LEU A 70 11.51 -1.26 14.38
N ASN A 71 10.41 -0.85 13.73
CA ASN A 71 9.65 0.32 14.12
C ASN A 71 8.18 0.18 13.72
N ARG A 72 7.31 0.90 14.43
CA ARG A 72 5.90 1.06 14.10
C ARG A 72 5.47 2.49 14.44
N LYS A 73 4.92 3.21 13.47
CA LYS A 73 4.45 4.59 13.66
C LYS A 73 3.12 4.86 12.95
N ALA A 74 2.40 5.87 13.43
CA ALA A 74 1.31 6.48 12.67
C ALA A 74 1.88 7.23 11.46
N VAL A 75 1.13 7.27 10.36
CA VAL A 75 1.50 7.98 9.13
C VAL A 75 0.23 8.48 8.44
N SER A 76 0.34 9.50 7.60
CA SER A 76 -0.77 10.02 6.79
C SER A 76 -0.50 9.76 5.31
N LEU A 77 -1.53 9.38 4.56
CA LEU A 77 -1.52 9.32 3.10
C LEU A 77 -2.26 10.54 2.55
N SER A 78 -1.71 11.17 1.51
CA SER A 78 -2.23 12.40 0.91
C SER A 78 -2.11 13.64 1.79
N THR A 79 -1.77 14.78 1.18
CA THR A 79 -1.89 16.11 1.79
C THR A 79 -3.24 16.78 1.49
N VAL A 80 -3.91 16.38 0.41
CA VAL A 80 -5.18 17.00 -0.03
C VAL A 80 -6.41 16.33 0.57
N ALA A 81 -6.33 15.03 0.88
CA ALA A 81 -7.37 14.27 1.55
C ALA A 81 -6.72 13.26 2.52
N PRO A 82 -6.25 13.71 3.70
CA PRO A 82 -5.47 12.90 4.62
C PRO A 82 -6.20 11.63 5.06
N LEU A 83 -5.56 10.48 4.87
CA LEU A 83 -5.99 9.20 5.41
C LEU A 83 -4.99 8.73 6.46
N GLU A 84 -5.48 8.46 7.67
CA GLU A 84 -4.67 7.90 8.74
C GLU A 84 -4.26 6.46 8.42
N GLY A 85 -3.00 6.16 8.69
CA GLY A 85 -2.39 4.87 8.42
C GLY A 85 -1.42 4.42 9.49
N ILE A 86 -0.93 3.20 9.32
CA ILE A 86 0.10 2.61 10.17
C ILE A 86 1.27 2.19 9.27
N GLN A 87 2.45 2.69 9.60
CA GLN A 87 3.71 2.26 9.01
C GLN A 87 4.42 1.29 9.94
N ILE A 88 5.03 0.26 9.35
CA ILE A 88 6.02 -0.60 9.96
C ILE A 88 7.33 -0.52 9.18
N ASP A 89 8.45 -0.52 9.90
CA ASP A 89 9.77 -0.74 9.33
C ASP A 89 10.27 -2.09 9.85
N ALA A 90 10.82 -2.92 8.97
CA ALA A 90 11.29 -4.26 9.30
C ALA A 90 12.52 -4.62 8.45
N TYR A 91 13.23 -5.66 8.87
CA TYR A 91 14.20 -6.32 8.00
C TYR A 91 14.05 -7.84 8.06
N TYR A 92 14.48 -8.55 7.01
CA TYR A 92 14.51 -10.01 6.95
C TYR A 92 15.67 -10.50 6.07
N MET A 93 15.91 -11.81 6.06
CA MET A 93 16.99 -12.43 5.29
C MET A 93 16.45 -13.29 4.15
N THR A 94 16.97 -13.06 2.94
CA THR A 94 16.73 -13.91 1.76
C THR A 94 18.06 -14.31 1.16
N GLU A 95 18.30 -15.62 0.99
CA GLU A 95 19.54 -16.14 0.41
C GLU A 95 20.83 -15.57 1.06
N GLY A 96 20.78 -15.34 2.37
CA GLY A 96 21.90 -14.78 3.14
C GLY A 96 22.09 -13.27 3.01
N ARG A 97 21.24 -12.57 2.26
CA ARG A 97 21.25 -11.10 2.12
C ARG A 97 20.17 -10.44 2.97
N PRO A 98 20.48 -9.31 3.63
CA PRO A 98 19.48 -8.53 4.34
C PRO A 98 18.59 -7.77 3.35
N TYR A 99 17.32 -7.69 3.67
CA TYR A 99 16.34 -6.84 3.00
C TYR A 99 15.67 -5.96 4.03
N TYR A 100 15.71 -4.66 3.80
CA TYR A 100 15.06 -3.64 4.61
C TYR A 100 13.76 -3.26 3.94
N GLN A 101 12.69 -3.23 4.71
CA GLN A 101 11.35 -2.98 4.21
C GLN A 101 10.66 -1.94 5.07
N ARG A 102 9.98 -1.02 4.39
CA ARG A 102 9.03 -0.09 5.01
C ARG A 102 7.68 -0.30 4.35
N GLN A 103 6.64 -0.52 5.16
CA GLN A 103 5.27 -0.73 4.67
C GLN A 103 4.32 0.21 5.39
N ALA A 104 3.47 0.92 4.65
CA ALA A 104 2.40 1.74 5.20
C ALA A 104 1.06 1.26 4.67
N ALA A 105 0.15 0.96 5.60
CA ALA A 105 -1.21 0.50 5.32
C ALA A 105 -2.23 1.58 5.66
N PHE A 106 -3.19 1.77 4.76
CA PHE A 106 -4.28 2.73 4.86
C PHE A 106 -5.59 2.07 4.44
N LEU A 107 -6.72 2.53 4.99
CA LEU A 107 -8.05 2.15 4.49
C LEU A 107 -8.50 3.18 3.45
N ILE A 108 -8.75 2.73 2.22
CA ILE A 108 -9.32 3.56 1.15
C ILE A 108 -10.83 3.39 1.04
N GLU A 109 -11.36 2.29 1.59
CA GLU A 109 -12.78 2.04 1.86
C GLU A 109 -12.86 1.24 3.19
N PRO A 110 -14.04 1.09 3.83
CA PRO A 110 -14.15 0.51 5.19
C PRO A 110 -13.42 -0.82 5.41
N GLU A 111 -13.37 -1.70 4.40
CA GLU A 111 -12.69 -3.01 4.49
C GLU A 111 -11.57 -3.18 3.47
N ARG A 112 -11.20 -2.10 2.77
CA ARG A 112 -10.25 -2.15 1.67
C ARG A 112 -8.96 -1.43 2.03
N ALA A 113 -7.90 -2.20 2.17
CA ALA A 113 -6.57 -1.67 2.43
C ALA A 113 -5.83 -1.39 1.12
N ILE A 114 -5.14 -0.26 1.09
CA ILE A 114 -4.01 -0.02 0.19
C ILE A 114 -2.72 -0.07 1.00
N VAL A 115 -1.73 -0.81 0.50
CA VAL A 115 -0.44 -0.96 1.17
C VAL A 115 0.66 -0.49 0.23
N PHE A 116 1.35 0.56 0.64
CA PHE A 116 2.60 0.98 0.03
C PHE A 116 3.72 0.21 0.70
N SER A 117 4.68 -0.28 -0.07
CA SER A 117 5.90 -0.88 0.44
C SER A 117 7.08 -0.35 -0.33
N THR A 118 8.18 -0.07 0.37
CA THR A 118 9.49 0.06 -0.27
C THR A 118 10.46 -0.95 0.32
N THR A 119 11.28 -1.54 -0.54
CA THR A 119 12.23 -2.60 -0.18
C THR A 119 13.60 -2.30 -0.76
N SER A 120 14.63 -2.40 0.07
CA SER A 120 16.03 -2.12 -0.25
C SER A 120 16.96 -3.24 0.27
N GLN A 121 18.09 -3.45 -0.40
CA GLN A 121 19.16 -4.35 0.06
C GLN A 121 20.13 -3.69 1.05
N THR A 122 19.97 -2.39 1.30
CA THR A 122 20.72 -1.60 2.28
C THR A 122 19.75 -0.80 3.15
N ASP A 123 20.25 -0.28 4.28
CA ASP A 123 19.50 0.72 5.05
C ASP A 123 19.04 1.87 4.15
N PHE A 124 17.88 2.44 4.48
CA PHE A 124 17.35 3.59 3.77
C PHE A 124 18.17 4.84 4.09
N SER A 125 18.62 5.54 3.05
CA SER A 125 19.27 6.85 3.22
C SER A 125 18.26 7.91 3.70
N ALA A 126 18.77 9.08 4.10
CA ALA A 126 17.94 10.22 4.43
C ALA A 126 17.10 10.68 3.21
N GLU A 127 17.70 10.69 2.02
CA GLU A 127 17.02 11.01 0.76
C GLU A 127 15.90 10.01 0.45
N GLN A 128 16.19 8.70 0.52
CA GLN A 128 15.18 7.67 0.32
C GLN A 128 14.04 7.73 1.36
N THR A 129 14.37 8.13 2.59
CA THR A 129 13.35 8.35 3.62
C THR A 129 12.46 9.54 3.28
N GLN A 130 13.03 10.64 2.78
CA GLN A 130 12.26 11.80 2.34
C GLN A 130 11.41 11.49 1.10
N ASP A 131 11.96 10.77 0.12
CA ASP A 131 11.23 10.35 -1.09
C ASP A 131 10.03 9.46 -0.75
N TRP A 132 10.19 8.57 0.22
CA TRP A 132 9.09 7.77 0.73
C TRP A 132 7.98 8.63 1.34
N GLU A 133 8.33 9.63 2.15
CA GLU A 133 7.36 10.54 2.76
C GLU A 133 6.67 11.39 1.69
N ASN A 134 7.41 11.87 0.70
CA ASN A 134 6.89 12.61 -0.44
C ASN A 134 5.94 11.76 -1.28
N LEU A 135 6.27 10.48 -1.52
CA LEU A 135 5.40 9.54 -2.22
C LEU A 135 4.04 9.42 -1.52
N LEU A 136 4.03 9.15 -0.21
CA LEU A 136 2.80 9.04 0.56
C LEU A 136 2.01 10.37 0.55
N ALA A 137 2.69 11.49 0.74
CA ALA A 137 2.09 12.82 0.74
C ALA A 137 1.46 13.18 -0.62
N SER A 138 2.05 12.71 -1.73
CA SER A 138 1.61 13.02 -3.10
C SER A 138 0.37 12.26 -3.55
N PHE A 139 -0.08 11.26 -2.80
CA PHE A 139 -1.25 10.46 -3.19
C PHE A 139 -2.50 11.34 -3.32
N GLN A 140 -3.22 11.17 -4.42
CA GLN A 140 -4.50 11.84 -4.65
C GLN A 140 -5.58 10.76 -4.75
N PRO A 141 -6.44 10.61 -3.73
CA PRO A 141 -7.58 9.71 -3.84
C PRO A 141 -8.44 10.15 -5.02
N ARG A 142 -8.94 9.18 -5.80
CA ARG A 142 -10.01 9.48 -6.75
C ARG A 142 -11.22 9.86 -5.91
N VAL A 143 -11.75 11.08 -6.10
CA VAL A 143 -13.03 11.47 -5.49
C VAL A 143 -14.05 10.47 -6.01
N ALA A 144 -14.67 9.69 -5.12
CA ALA A 144 -15.85 8.95 -5.50
C ALA A 144 -16.89 10.00 -5.87
N ASP A 145 -17.29 10.08 -7.15
CA ASP A 145 -18.42 10.88 -7.58
C ASP A 145 -19.67 10.34 -6.87
N THR A 146 -19.91 10.79 -5.65
CA THR A 146 -21.25 10.74 -5.06
C THR A 146 -21.98 11.98 -5.55
N SER A 147 -22.22 12.06 -6.87
CA SER A 147 -23.33 12.88 -7.34
C SER A 147 -24.61 12.23 -6.82
N PRO A 148 -25.43 12.92 -6.02
CA PRO A 148 -26.78 12.45 -5.79
C PRO A 148 -27.44 12.38 -7.17
N ALA A 149 -28.00 11.23 -7.51
CA ALA A 149 -28.95 11.16 -8.61
C ALA A 149 -29.99 12.25 -8.33
N ASN A 150 -30.04 13.28 -9.18
CA ASN A 150 -31.13 14.25 -9.19
C ASN A 150 -32.40 13.49 -9.56
N GLY A 151 -33.01 12.86 -8.56
CA GLY A 151 -34.40 12.51 -8.54
C GLY A 151 -35.19 13.77 -8.25
N SER A 152 -35.71 14.37 -9.30
CA SER A 152 -36.91 15.20 -9.23
C SER A 152 -37.55 15.20 -10.60
N GLU A 153 -38.38 14.18 -10.81
CA GLU A 153 -39.67 14.36 -11.48
C GLU A 153 -40.40 15.56 -10.84
N GLN A 154 -41.02 16.38 -11.70
CA GLN A 154 -42.02 17.45 -11.52
C GLN A 154 -41.66 18.55 -12.52
N GLU A 155 -42.48 18.95 -13.50
CA GLU A 155 -43.93 18.90 -13.66
C GLU A 155 -44.26 19.03 -15.16
#